data_AF-A0AAW2ZAS7-F1
#
_entry.id   AF-A0AAW2ZAS7-F1
#
_cell.length_a   1.000
_cell.length_b   1.000
_cell.length_c   1.000
_cell.angle_alpha   90.00
_cell.angle_beta   90.00
_cell.angle_gamma   90.00
#
_symmetry.space_group_name_H-M   'P 1'
#
loop_
_entity.id
_entity.type
_entity.pdbx_description
1 polymer ?
#
loop_
_entity_poly.entity_id
_entity_poly.type
_entity_poly.pdbx_seq_one_letter_code
_entity_poly.pdbx_strand_id
1 'polypeptide(L)'
;MLPSRSFVRRGLVPKLLKCQNHISKGQHRCYNPVAEHLEKQNSLAIPPLVEVKIPYWEIDSDNPHTGLEIDTNWSLAPHNIAPKFDAYRNPKLEHILKTAPYGRVKGQKYLVSDQYQPTFDRFVSNSTHQDSTPLTQTASKYFRRMQREVAYHLSYAYNLFVMDGIVGGPNAPIRFITDNSISALFVKNLFVEPSHVQAQKHVVKGVVFHGPGYRSTPKDVVEEFAGPTPKDLGVDNEHFLFLDEETNQVLLGGVSDTKVILESIVNVTGRLVSQQGGVLLPSDSYITKDGKVTLVINSGESLAQLDESKDGSLLYGAHHNVWNKNGLSRAWKGARYNVKDLKNVRDSDHIEKTQDGYVVTRANDVSQNDSVLPNIVNHPSNVVFAVNDPNFVVPSLAQLSVDQFVNLFNAGLVSTSKKDAKFSESLASSDNFSAFGHSGVQAKRLRSLLEESKAKLYVINTASERKDLDNALQSINNESKLTQGDAGKLWTELQGEGVKKQQSKNQEKRTSALKSLEDLVSKKVAALEPAPEEPVSEESGEPQIDIKQA
;
A
#
# COMPACT_ATOMS: atom_id res chain seq x y z
N MET A 1 -17.08 22.32 67.37
CA MET A 1 -17.88 23.05 66.36
C MET A 1 -17.84 22.28 65.05
N LEU A 2 -18.93 21.58 64.73
CA LEU A 2 -19.36 21.24 63.37
C LEU A 2 -20.43 22.29 62.97
N PRO A 3 -20.84 22.49 61.69
CA PRO A 3 -20.94 21.43 60.67
C PRO A 3 -20.66 21.77 59.19
N SER A 4 -20.48 20.67 58.47
CA SER A 4 -20.78 20.37 57.07
C SER A 4 -21.96 21.11 56.42
N ARG A 5 -21.82 21.41 55.11
CA ARG A 5 -22.92 21.26 54.14
C ARG A 5 -22.43 20.60 52.84
N SER A 6 -22.95 19.40 52.64
CA SER A 6 -22.99 18.58 51.44
C SER A 6 -24.04 19.06 50.45
N PHE A 7 -23.79 18.92 49.15
CA PHE A 7 -24.83 18.55 48.18
C PHE A 7 -24.26 17.56 47.15
N VAL A 8 -24.98 16.45 47.03
CA VAL A 8 -24.70 15.25 46.22
C VAL A 8 -25.23 15.44 44.81
N ARG A 9 -24.50 14.98 43.77
CA ARG A 9 -25.11 14.35 42.58
C ARG A 9 -24.30 13.14 42.11
N ARG A 10 -25.07 12.13 41.72
CA ARG A 10 -24.76 10.72 41.47
C ARG A 10 -23.97 10.52 40.16
N GLY A 11 -23.16 9.46 40.09
CA GLY A 11 -22.75 8.87 38.80
C GLY A 11 -21.50 7.98 38.84
N LEU A 12 -21.71 6.67 38.95
CA LEU A 12 -20.88 5.56 38.44
C LEU A 12 -19.36 5.59 38.68
N VAL A 13 -18.94 4.88 39.74
CA VAL A 13 -17.55 4.38 39.91
C VAL A 13 -17.39 3.12 39.05
N PRO A 14 -16.34 2.96 38.23
CA PRO A 14 -16.05 1.70 37.55
C PRO A 14 -15.74 0.63 38.60
N LYS A 15 -16.44 -0.52 38.55
CA LYS A 15 -16.10 -1.68 39.38
C LYS A 15 -14.68 -2.15 39.02
N LEU A 16 -13.75 -1.92 39.94
CA LEU A 16 -12.44 -2.55 40.00
C LEU A 16 -12.58 -4.08 39.87
N LEU A 17 -11.84 -4.67 38.92
CA LEU A 17 -11.57 -6.11 38.90
C LEU A 17 -10.89 -6.50 40.22
N LYS A 18 -11.55 -7.33 41.03
CA LYS A 18 -10.91 -8.01 42.16
C LYS A 18 -10.31 -9.32 41.66
N CYS A 19 -9.00 -9.36 41.48
CA CYS A 19 -8.26 -10.63 41.40
C CYS A 19 -7.97 -11.09 42.85
N GLN A 20 -8.54 -12.22 43.27
CA GLN A 20 -8.11 -12.90 44.48
C GLN A 20 -6.97 -13.86 44.12
N ASN A 21 -5.83 -13.70 44.80
CA ASN A 21 -4.69 -14.61 44.71
C ASN A 21 -5.04 -15.94 45.39
N HIS A 22 -5.14 -17.02 44.62
CA HIS A 22 -4.96 -18.37 45.14
C HIS A 22 -3.77 -19.03 44.44
N ILE A 23 -2.68 -19.15 45.19
CA ILE A 23 -1.51 -19.94 44.82
C ILE A 23 -1.90 -21.41 45.00
N SER A 24 -2.25 -22.08 43.89
CA SER A 24 -1.83 -23.46 43.57
C SER A 24 -2.56 -23.92 42.31
N LYS A 25 -1.78 -24.45 41.35
CA LYS A 25 -2.17 -24.96 40.02
C LYS A 25 -2.47 -23.84 39.00
N GLY A 26 -1.44 -23.50 38.22
CA GLY A 26 -1.44 -22.40 37.24
C GLY A 26 -2.46 -22.51 36.11
N GLN A 27 -3.68 -22.03 36.36
CA GLN A 27 -4.64 -21.62 35.34
C GLN A 27 -5.33 -20.33 35.79
N HIS A 28 -5.11 -19.25 35.04
CA HIS A 28 -5.85 -18.00 35.22
C HIS A 28 -7.11 -18.03 34.35
N ARG A 29 -8.29 -17.95 34.97
CA ARG A 29 -9.55 -17.64 34.28
C ARG A 29 -10.07 -16.29 34.75
N CYS A 30 -10.16 -15.32 33.84
CA CYS A 30 -10.89 -14.08 34.06
C CYS A 30 -12.32 -14.25 33.54
N TYR A 31 -13.32 -13.98 34.39
CA TYR A 31 -14.74 -14.17 34.08
C TYR A 31 -15.37 -12.81 33.71
N ASN A 32 -16.05 -12.70 32.57
CA ASN A 32 -16.83 -11.51 32.17
C ASN A 32 -18.34 -11.85 32.18
N PRO A 33 -19.18 -11.25 33.05
CA PRO A 33 -20.60 -11.62 33.17
C PRO A 33 -21.53 -11.05 32.10
N VAL A 34 -21.02 -10.42 31.03
CA VAL A 34 -21.86 -9.77 29.99
C VAL A 34 -22.22 -10.72 28.83
N ALA A 35 -21.57 -11.89 28.73
CA ALA A 35 -21.73 -12.80 27.59
C ALA A 35 -23.03 -13.65 27.60
N GLU A 36 -23.74 -13.76 28.73
CA GLU A 36 -24.87 -14.71 28.85
C GLU A 36 -26.25 -14.11 28.50
N HIS A 37 -26.31 -12.85 28.03
CA HIS A 37 -27.59 -12.20 27.68
C HIS A 37 -27.83 -12.03 26.17
N LEU A 38 -26.90 -12.44 25.31
CA LEU A 38 -27.02 -12.33 23.85
C LEU A 38 -27.24 -13.67 23.12
N GLU A 39 -27.15 -14.81 23.81
CA GLU A 39 -27.35 -16.14 23.21
C GLU A 39 -28.82 -16.62 23.13
N LYS A 40 -29.79 -15.79 23.52
CA LYS A 40 -31.22 -16.10 23.37
C LYS A 40 -31.93 -15.03 22.54
N GLN A 41 -31.65 -14.99 21.23
CA GLN A 41 -32.59 -14.64 20.15
C GLN A 41 -31.82 -14.32 18.86
N ASN A 42 -31.63 -15.32 17.99
CA ASN A 42 -31.93 -15.27 16.55
C ASN A 42 -31.16 -16.36 15.81
N SER A 43 -31.93 -17.33 15.32
CA SER A 43 -31.53 -18.42 14.45
C SER A 43 -31.37 -17.93 13.01
N LEU A 44 -30.14 -17.64 12.58
CA LEU A 44 -29.73 -17.66 11.17
C LEU A 44 -28.31 -18.23 11.11
N ALA A 45 -28.15 -19.31 10.36
CA ALA A 45 -26.91 -20.09 10.30
C ALA A 45 -25.78 -19.26 9.67
N ILE A 46 -24.81 -18.86 10.50
CA ILE A 46 -23.52 -18.32 10.08
C ILE A 46 -22.62 -19.53 9.77
N PRO A 47 -21.97 -19.63 8.60
CA PRO A 47 -21.00 -20.69 8.35
C PRO A 47 -19.84 -20.57 9.35
N PRO A 48 -19.26 -21.70 9.84
CA PRO A 48 -18.25 -21.64 10.88
C PRO A 48 -17.01 -20.89 10.37
N LEU A 49 -16.65 -19.83 11.08
CA LEU A 49 -15.36 -19.17 10.92
C LEU A 49 -14.27 -20.24 11.11
N VAL A 50 -13.38 -20.35 10.13
CA VAL A 50 -12.20 -21.23 10.21
C VAL A 50 -11.38 -20.77 11.42
N GLU A 51 -11.33 -21.62 12.44
CA GLU A 51 -10.60 -21.35 13.68
C GLU A 51 -9.10 -21.51 13.39
N VAL A 52 -8.47 -20.44 12.88
CA VAL A 52 -7.01 -20.40 12.71
C VAL A 52 -6.39 -20.23 14.09
N LYS A 53 -5.80 -21.30 14.64
CA LYS A 53 -4.99 -21.24 15.86
C LYS A 53 -3.73 -20.42 15.60
N ILE A 54 -3.75 -19.15 16.01
CA ILE A 54 -2.55 -18.31 16.06
C ILE A 54 -1.79 -18.66 17.35
N PRO A 55 -0.51 -19.07 17.30
CA PRO A 55 0.28 -19.33 18.51
C PRO A 55 0.51 -18.01 19.25
N TYR A 56 -0.02 -17.94 20.48
CA TYR A 56 0.31 -16.90 21.45
C TYR A 56 1.81 -16.93 21.72
N TRP A 57 2.55 -15.87 21.34
CA TRP A 57 3.87 -15.60 21.88
C TRP A 57 3.75 -14.45 22.89
N GLU A 58 4.52 -14.54 23.98
CA GLU A 58 4.45 -13.65 25.14
C GLU A 58 4.70 -12.19 24.76
N ILE A 59 3.80 -11.33 25.21
CA ILE A 59 3.84 -9.89 25.05
C ILE A 59 4.82 -9.34 26.08
N ASP A 60 6.00 -8.85 25.66
CA ASP A 60 6.83 -8.01 26.51
C ASP A 60 6.25 -6.59 26.47
N SER A 61 5.43 -6.25 27.47
CA SER A 61 4.59 -5.03 27.45
C SER A 61 5.29 -3.76 27.92
N ASP A 62 6.51 -3.79 28.45
CA ASP A 62 7.00 -2.66 29.25
C ASP A 62 8.50 -2.38 29.17
N ASN A 63 9.05 -2.11 27.96
CA ASN A 63 10.40 -1.55 27.87
C ASN A 63 10.47 -0.24 27.06
N PRO A 64 10.46 0.94 27.72
CA PRO A 64 10.53 2.25 27.07
C PRO A 64 11.95 2.67 26.62
N HIS A 65 12.91 1.75 26.53
CA HIS A 65 14.27 2.02 26.02
C HIS A 65 14.40 1.65 24.54
N THR A 66 13.59 2.27 23.68
CA THR A 66 13.40 1.85 22.28
C THR A 66 14.58 2.13 21.34
N GLY A 67 15.59 2.91 21.76
CA GLY A 67 16.74 3.31 20.94
C GLY A 67 17.99 2.43 21.08
N LEU A 68 18.04 1.60 22.12
CA LEU A 68 19.20 0.76 22.49
C LEU A 68 18.83 -0.73 22.51
N GLU A 69 17.76 -1.11 21.81
CA GLU A 69 17.32 -2.49 21.76
C GLU A 69 18.37 -3.32 21.01
N ILE A 70 19.06 -4.17 21.77
CA ILE A 70 20.13 -5.03 21.26
C ILE A 70 19.63 -5.88 20.08
N ASP A 71 18.41 -6.41 20.18
CA ASP A 71 17.79 -7.24 19.14
C ASP A 71 17.57 -6.47 17.83
N THR A 72 17.15 -5.20 17.93
CA THR A 72 17.02 -4.32 16.77
C THR A 72 18.38 -4.09 16.14
N ASN A 73 19.40 -3.74 16.94
CA ASN A 73 20.76 -3.51 16.44
C ASN A 73 21.36 -4.76 15.78
N TRP A 74 21.19 -5.94 16.39
CA TRP A 74 21.64 -7.21 15.80
C TRP A 74 20.91 -7.54 14.50
N SER A 75 19.61 -7.24 14.41
CA SER A 75 18.84 -7.46 13.19
C SER A 75 19.29 -6.58 12.00
N LEU A 76 20.07 -5.53 12.25
CA LEU A 76 20.62 -4.63 11.24
C LEU A 76 22.02 -5.05 10.76
N ALA A 77 22.74 -5.87 11.54
CA ALA A 77 24.09 -6.32 11.20
C ALA A 77 24.18 -7.06 9.84
N PRO A 78 23.22 -7.94 9.44
CA PRO A 78 23.23 -8.56 8.11
C PRO A 78 23.17 -7.56 6.95
N HIS A 79 22.71 -6.34 7.22
CA HIS A 79 22.59 -5.25 6.27
C HIS A 79 23.79 -4.28 6.30
N ASN A 80 24.88 -4.64 7.00
CA ASN A 80 26.04 -3.80 7.24
C ASN A 80 25.72 -2.48 7.96
N ILE A 81 24.59 -2.42 8.67
CA ILE A 81 24.23 -1.26 9.49
C ILE A 81 24.59 -1.57 10.94
N ALA A 82 25.47 -0.76 11.50
CA ALA A 82 25.90 -0.83 12.88
C ALA A 82 25.64 0.53 13.55
N PRO A 83 24.42 0.76 14.08
CA PRO A 83 24.04 2.05 14.65
C PRO A 83 25.04 2.51 15.70
N LYS A 84 25.56 3.73 15.53
CA LYS A 84 26.48 4.39 16.48
C LYS A 84 25.74 5.20 17.54
N PHE A 85 24.49 5.53 17.25
CA PHE A 85 23.57 6.26 18.12
C PHE A 85 22.27 5.46 18.25
N ASP A 86 21.15 6.14 18.48
CA ASP A 86 19.88 5.48 18.77
C ASP A 86 19.24 4.88 17.51
N ALA A 87 18.78 3.64 17.60
CA ALA A 87 17.99 2.97 16.57
C ALA A 87 16.65 2.48 17.13
N TYR A 88 15.57 2.95 16.52
CA TYR A 88 14.20 2.76 16.97
C TYR A 88 13.43 1.83 16.06
N ARG A 89 13.00 0.67 16.58
CA ARG A 89 12.13 -0.25 15.85
C ARG A 89 10.66 0.00 16.14
N ASN A 90 9.85 0.15 15.08
CA ASN A 90 8.42 0.48 15.13
C ASN A 90 8.05 1.48 16.26
N PRO A 91 8.74 2.64 16.34
CA PRO A 91 8.54 3.55 17.46
C PRO A 91 7.10 4.03 17.58
N LYS A 92 6.70 4.34 18.82
CA LYS A 92 5.42 4.99 19.10
C LYS A 92 5.36 6.35 18.39
N LEU A 93 4.15 6.76 18.00
CA LEU A 93 3.92 8.02 17.29
C LEU A 93 4.56 9.21 18.01
N GLU A 94 4.37 9.32 19.33
CA GLU A 94 4.94 10.39 20.15
C GLU A 94 6.47 10.50 20.02
N HIS A 95 7.15 9.36 19.86
CA HIS A 95 8.61 9.33 19.73
C HIS A 95 9.07 9.85 18.38
N ILE A 96 8.39 9.47 17.29
CA ILE A 96 8.65 9.99 15.95
C ILE A 96 8.44 11.51 15.91
N LEU A 97 7.38 12.00 16.56
CA LEU A 97 7.09 13.45 16.62
C LEU A 97 8.14 14.22 17.44
N LYS A 98 8.64 13.65 18.55
CA LYS A 98 9.67 14.28 19.40
C LYS A 98 11.04 14.33 18.74
N THR A 99 11.40 13.29 17.99
CA THR A 99 12.70 13.16 17.32
C THR A 99 12.79 13.96 16.02
N ALA A 100 11.67 14.45 15.49
CA ALA A 100 11.65 15.20 14.24
C ALA A 100 12.42 16.54 14.34
N PRO A 101 13.52 16.71 13.59
CA PRO A 101 14.34 17.93 13.64
C PRO A 101 13.69 19.12 12.91
N TYR A 102 12.87 18.85 11.89
CA TYR A 102 12.19 19.85 11.05
C TYR A 102 10.71 19.48 10.83
N GLY A 103 9.90 20.45 10.39
CA GLY A 103 8.48 20.22 10.03
C GLY A 103 7.46 20.34 11.17
N ARG A 104 7.85 20.90 12.32
CA ARG A 104 6.95 21.13 13.46
C ARG A 104 6.01 22.30 13.19
N VAL A 105 4.70 22.10 13.30
CA VAL A 105 3.72 23.20 13.30
C VAL A 105 2.80 23.10 14.52
N LYS A 106 2.53 24.28 15.11
CA LYS A 106 1.61 24.60 16.23
C LYS A 106 1.37 23.45 17.24
N GLY A 107 2.20 23.42 18.29
CA GLY A 107 1.97 22.55 19.45
C GLY A 107 2.47 21.10 19.31
N GLN A 108 3.38 20.80 18.37
CA GLN A 108 4.00 19.48 18.17
C GLN A 108 3.04 18.36 17.75
N LYS A 109 1.93 18.72 17.13
CA LYS A 109 0.85 17.76 16.89
C LYS A 109 1.07 16.89 15.67
N TYR A 110 1.47 17.44 14.52
CA TYR A 110 1.68 16.76 13.24
C TYR A 110 2.95 17.27 12.53
N LEU A 111 3.41 16.57 11.48
CA LEU A 111 4.59 16.97 10.69
C LEU A 111 4.22 17.52 9.32
N VAL A 112 4.84 18.65 8.95
CA VAL A 112 4.70 19.31 7.65
C VAL A 112 6.02 19.28 6.91
N SER A 113 6.02 18.81 5.66
CA SER A 113 7.16 18.87 4.74
C SER A 113 6.81 19.63 3.47
N ASP A 114 7.81 20.21 2.82
CA ASP A 114 7.66 20.69 1.45
C ASP A 114 7.83 19.50 0.51
N GLN A 115 7.02 19.43 -0.54
CA GLN A 115 7.22 18.43 -1.59
C GLN A 115 8.51 18.74 -2.35
N TYR A 116 9.43 17.78 -2.38
CA TYR A 116 10.71 17.91 -3.06
C TYR A 116 10.92 16.73 -4.01
N GLN A 117 10.95 17.03 -5.32
CA GLN A 117 11.13 16.05 -6.39
C GLN A 117 12.42 16.33 -7.16
N PRO A 118 13.58 15.83 -6.67
CA PRO A 118 14.80 15.92 -7.44
C PRO A 118 14.73 15.02 -8.67
N THR A 119 15.51 15.33 -9.70
CA THR A 119 15.88 14.34 -10.71
C THR A 119 16.80 13.31 -10.06
N PHE A 120 16.57 12.03 -10.32
CA PHE A 120 17.35 10.95 -9.74
C PHE A 120 17.54 9.81 -10.73
N ASP A 121 18.66 9.11 -10.59
CA ASP A 121 18.96 7.95 -11.42
C ASP A 121 18.23 6.72 -10.91
N ARG A 122 17.81 5.83 -11.82
CA ARG A 122 17.09 4.60 -11.49
C ARG A 122 17.81 3.40 -12.09
N PHE A 123 18.09 2.41 -11.27
CA PHE A 123 18.85 1.21 -11.62
C PHE A 123 18.17 -0.06 -11.11
N VAL A 124 18.26 -1.14 -11.88
CA VAL A 124 17.81 -2.49 -11.48
C VAL A 124 18.96 -3.47 -11.63
N SER A 125 19.37 -4.14 -10.57
CA SER A 125 20.30 -5.26 -10.63
C SER A 125 19.56 -6.59 -10.63
N ASN A 126 20.19 -7.60 -11.22
CA ASN A 126 19.69 -8.98 -11.25
C ASN A 126 18.25 -9.11 -11.74
N SER A 127 17.88 -8.32 -12.76
CA SER A 127 16.51 -8.35 -13.27
C SER A 127 16.16 -9.73 -13.81
N THR A 128 14.97 -10.20 -13.44
CA THR A 128 14.39 -11.46 -13.94
C THR A 128 13.93 -11.37 -15.39
N HIS A 129 13.89 -10.16 -15.94
CA HIS A 129 13.64 -9.91 -17.36
C HIS A 129 14.97 -9.99 -18.13
N GLN A 130 15.01 -10.79 -19.20
CA GLN A 130 16.23 -11.21 -19.92
C GLN A 130 16.98 -10.10 -20.70
N ASP A 131 16.70 -8.83 -20.44
CA ASP A 131 17.39 -7.73 -21.10
C ASP A 131 18.61 -7.27 -20.30
N SER A 132 19.79 -7.71 -20.77
CA SER A 132 21.08 -7.22 -20.30
C SER A 132 21.34 -5.78 -20.78
N THR A 133 20.51 -4.83 -20.37
CA THR A 133 20.73 -3.42 -20.69
C THR A 133 22.00 -2.91 -19.99
N PRO A 134 22.67 -1.86 -20.52
CA PRO A 134 23.79 -1.22 -19.85
C PRO A 134 23.46 -0.74 -18.42
N LEU A 135 22.21 -0.37 -18.16
CA LEU A 135 21.71 0.01 -16.83
C LEU A 135 21.73 -1.18 -15.87
N THR A 136 21.30 -2.37 -16.32
CA THR A 136 21.28 -3.59 -15.48
C THR A 136 22.69 -4.08 -15.12
N GLN A 137 23.63 -3.97 -16.07
CA GLN A 137 25.04 -4.31 -15.83
C GLN A 137 25.72 -3.33 -14.87
N THR A 138 25.47 -2.03 -15.05
CA THR A 138 25.96 -0.97 -14.15
C THR A 138 25.38 -1.17 -12.75
N ALA A 139 24.08 -1.40 -12.64
CA ALA A 139 23.41 -1.68 -11.38
C ALA A 139 24.08 -2.82 -10.61
N SER A 140 24.27 -3.97 -11.26
CA SER A 140 24.84 -5.16 -10.63
C SER A 140 26.30 -4.95 -10.19
N LYS A 141 27.08 -4.17 -10.94
CA LYS A 141 28.46 -3.81 -10.58
C LYS A 141 28.54 -2.93 -9.33
N TYR A 142 27.65 -1.94 -9.21
CA TYR A 142 27.75 -0.90 -8.18
C TYR A 142 26.83 -1.12 -6.98
N PHE A 143 25.81 -1.99 -7.07
CA PHE A 143 24.80 -2.19 -6.01
C PHE A 143 25.41 -2.43 -4.63
N ARG A 144 26.32 -3.41 -4.50
CA ARG A 144 26.96 -3.73 -3.22
C ARG A 144 27.81 -2.59 -2.66
N ARG A 145 28.43 -1.79 -3.54
CA ARG A 145 29.19 -0.60 -3.12
C ARG A 145 28.23 0.45 -2.59
N MET A 146 27.17 0.77 -3.35
CA MET A 146 26.12 1.71 -2.94
C MET A 146 25.45 1.31 -1.63
N GLN A 147 25.15 0.03 -1.47
CA GLN A 147 24.58 -0.50 -0.24
C GLN A 147 25.48 -0.22 0.96
N ARG A 148 26.80 -0.40 0.83
CA ARG A 148 27.76 -0.11 1.90
C ARG A 148 27.83 1.38 2.22
N GLU A 149 27.81 2.25 1.22
CA GLU A 149 27.81 3.70 1.41
C GLU A 149 26.55 4.17 2.15
N VAL A 150 25.37 3.71 1.72
CA VAL A 150 24.10 4.03 2.38
C VAL A 150 24.03 3.42 3.77
N ALA A 151 24.47 2.17 3.94
CA ALA A 151 24.51 1.52 5.25
C ALA A 151 25.47 2.22 6.23
N TYR A 152 26.61 2.71 5.73
CA TYR A 152 27.53 3.54 6.50
C TYR A 152 26.85 4.83 6.93
N HIS A 153 26.23 5.57 6.00
CA HIS A 153 25.46 6.78 6.32
C HIS A 153 24.40 6.53 7.40
N LEU A 154 23.58 5.49 7.23
CA LEU A 154 22.55 5.11 8.19
C LEU A 154 23.12 4.69 9.55
N SER A 155 24.30 4.07 9.59
CA SER A 155 24.97 3.67 10.84
C SER A 155 25.37 4.88 11.69
N TYR A 156 25.70 6.02 11.06
CA TYR A 156 26.12 7.24 11.75
C TYR A 156 24.97 8.24 11.95
N ALA A 157 23.74 7.88 11.58
CA ALA A 157 22.57 8.70 11.86
C ALA A 157 22.34 8.82 13.39
N TYR A 158 22.07 10.04 13.87
CA TYR A 158 21.76 10.27 15.28
C TYR A 158 20.48 9.54 15.74
N ASN A 159 19.49 9.46 14.86
CA ASN A 159 18.26 8.71 15.06
C ASN A 159 18.02 7.85 13.82
N LEU A 160 18.06 6.54 13.99
CA LEU A 160 17.69 5.58 12.95
C LEU A 160 16.29 5.03 13.26
N PHE A 161 15.43 4.94 12.25
CA PHE A 161 14.08 4.40 12.36
C PHE A 161 13.97 3.13 11.52
N VAL A 162 13.58 2.03 12.15
CA VAL A 162 13.36 0.72 11.54
C VAL A 162 11.85 0.43 11.61
N MET A 163 11.19 0.49 10.46
CA MET A 163 9.77 0.25 10.33
C MET A 163 9.55 -1.15 9.74
N ASP A 164 9.09 -2.08 10.55
CA ASP A 164 8.69 -3.43 10.14
C ASP A 164 7.18 -3.43 9.91
N GLY A 165 6.77 -3.82 8.70
CA GLY A 165 5.37 -3.87 8.31
C GLY A 165 5.05 -5.06 7.43
N ILE A 166 3.76 -5.32 7.26
CA ILE A 166 3.21 -6.32 6.37
C ILE A 166 2.45 -5.58 5.27
N VAL A 167 2.73 -5.87 4.00
CA VAL A 167 2.08 -5.21 2.86
C VAL A 167 1.26 -6.23 2.07
N GLY A 168 -0.06 -6.10 2.06
CA GLY A 168 -0.91 -6.91 1.17
C GLY A 168 -1.20 -8.35 1.61
N GLY A 169 -0.80 -8.73 2.84
CA GLY A 169 -1.07 -10.05 3.41
C GLY A 169 0.14 -10.60 4.19
N PRO A 170 -0.05 -11.61 5.07
CA PRO A 170 0.95 -12.04 6.06
C PRO A 170 2.30 -12.48 5.47
N ASN A 171 2.34 -12.76 4.17
CA ASN A 171 3.49 -13.34 3.49
C ASN A 171 4.42 -12.31 2.81
N ALA A 172 4.16 -11.02 2.94
CA ALA A 172 5.04 -9.94 2.46
C ALA A 172 5.47 -8.99 3.61
N PRO A 173 6.23 -9.49 4.60
CA PRO A 173 6.87 -8.66 5.61
C PRO A 173 8.03 -7.87 4.99
N ILE A 174 7.94 -6.53 5.10
CA ILE A 174 8.89 -5.57 4.57
C ILE A 174 9.49 -4.76 5.72
N ARG A 175 10.80 -4.48 5.62
CA ARG A 175 11.50 -3.56 6.51
C ARG A 175 11.86 -2.28 5.76
N PHE A 176 11.54 -1.14 6.35
CA PHE A 176 11.94 0.18 5.86
C PHE A 176 12.87 0.83 6.89
N ILE A 177 14.08 1.19 6.48
CA ILE A 177 15.12 1.75 7.35
C ILE A 177 15.41 3.17 6.89
N THR A 178 15.26 4.15 7.79
CA THR A 178 15.44 5.57 7.46
C THR A 178 16.10 6.36 8.57
N ASP A 179 16.91 7.35 8.25
CA ASP A 179 17.41 8.38 9.20
C ASP A 179 16.44 9.57 9.36
N ASN A 180 15.35 9.56 8.58
CA ASN A 180 14.39 10.65 8.51
C ASN A 180 13.06 10.32 9.22
N SER A 181 12.71 11.13 10.22
CA SER A 181 11.49 10.98 11.02
C SER A 181 10.19 11.26 10.24
N ILE A 182 10.22 12.13 9.22
CA ILE A 182 9.04 12.46 8.40
C ILE A 182 8.71 11.24 7.54
N SER A 183 9.71 10.63 6.92
CA SER A 183 9.56 9.37 6.19
C SER A 183 9.15 8.22 7.10
N ALA A 184 9.67 8.17 8.33
CA ALA A 184 9.22 7.19 9.33
C ALA A 184 7.74 7.38 9.69
N LEU A 185 7.26 8.62 9.88
CA LEU A 185 5.84 8.92 10.13
C LEU A 185 4.97 8.53 8.94
N PHE A 186 5.40 8.88 7.73
CA PHE A 186 4.73 8.51 6.49
C PHE A 186 4.53 6.99 6.40
N VAL A 187 5.60 6.22 6.60
CA VAL A 187 5.56 4.76 6.58
C VAL A 187 4.74 4.20 7.75
N LYS A 188 4.82 4.79 8.95
CA LYS A 188 4.00 4.37 10.10
C LYS A 188 2.50 4.46 9.82
N ASN A 189 2.10 5.52 9.12
CA ASN A 189 0.70 5.73 8.74
C ASN A 189 0.23 4.73 7.68
N LEU A 190 1.13 4.19 6.85
CA LEU A 190 0.80 3.24 5.79
C LEU A 190 0.89 1.76 6.21
N PHE A 191 1.93 1.37 6.93
CA PHE A 191 2.22 -0.04 7.21
C PHE A 191 1.20 -0.69 8.14
N VAL A 192 0.76 -1.90 7.78
CA VAL A 192 0.14 -2.81 8.76
C VAL A 192 1.26 -3.33 9.65
N GLU A 193 1.24 -3.02 10.94
CA GLU A 193 2.29 -3.47 11.87
C GLU A 193 2.11 -4.97 12.16
N PRO A 194 3.18 -5.78 12.16
CA PRO A 194 3.08 -7.16 12.60
C PRO A 194 2.69 -7.21 14.08
N SER A 195 1.86 -8.17 14.48
CA SER A 195 1.65 -8.49 15.90
C SER A 195 3.02 -8.70 16.57
N HIS A 196 3.30 -8.10 17.73
CA HIS A 196 4.61 -7.98 18.41
C HIS A 196 5.66 -9.13 18.28
N VAL A 197 6.16 -9.43 17.08
CA VAL A 197 7.21 -10.43 16.90
C VAL A 197 8.55 -9.83 17.35
N GLN A 198 9.27 -10.57 18.23
CA GLN A 198 10.66 -10.25 18.60
C GLN A 198 11.52 -9.97 17.37
N ALA A 199 12.40 -8.98 17.42
CA ALA A 199 13.12 -8.49 16.23
C ALA A 199 13.96 -9.57 15.55
N GLN A 200 14.58 -10.44 16.36
CA GLN A 200 15.40 -11.56 15.86
C GLN A 200 14.59 -12.64 15.12
N LYS A 201 13.29 -12.74 15.41
CA LYS A 201 12.39 -13.75 14.83
C LYS A 201 11.57 -13.20 13.66
N HIS A 202 11.66 -11.90 13.39
CA HIS A 202 10.95 -11.30 12.27
C HIS A 202 11.66 -11.62 10.96
N VAL A 203 11.12 -12.58 10.21
CA VAL A 203 11.66 -12.97 8.91
C VAL A 203 11.22 -11.95 7.86
N VAL A 204 12.08 -10.97 7.61
CA VAL A 204 11.87 -9.96 6.58
C VAL A 204 12.12 -10.56 5.20
N LYS A 205 11.23 -10.29 4.24
CA LYS A 205 11.36 -10.78 2.86
C LYS A 205 11.82 -9.70 1.87
N GLY A 206 11.83 -8.44 2.29
CA GLY A 206 12.33 -7.34 1.48
C GLY A 206 12.67 -6.11 2.31
N VAL A 207 13.66 -5.34 1.87
CA VAL A 207 14.24 -4.24 2.66
C VAL A 207 14.39 -2.98 1.81
N VAL A 208 13.96 -1.85 2.35
CA VAL A 208 14.17 -0.53 1.74
C VAL A 208 15.09 0.29 2.64
N PHE A 209 16.25 0.66 2.11
CA PHE A 209 17.23 1.55 2.72
C PHE A 209 16.98 2.96 2.22
N HIS A 210 16.61 3.87 3.11
CA HIS A 210 16.21 5.22 2.77
C HIS A 210 17.09 6.24 3.49
N GLY A 211 18.05 6.80 2.77
CA GLY A 211 18.96 7.84 3.26
C GLY A 211 18.75 9.15 2.50
N PRO A 212 17.67 9.91 2.73
CA PRO A 212 17.41 11.18 2.06
C PRO A 212 18.49 12.23 2.37
N GLY A 213 19.19 12.08 3.49
CA GLY A 213 20.35 12.91 3.86
C GLY A 213 21.67 12.48 3.22
N TYR A 214 21.72 11.32 2.55
CA TYR A 214 22.93 10.82 1.91
C TYR A 214 23.41 11.77 0.82
N ARG A 215 24.72 12.03 0.81
CA ARG A 215 25.41 12.82 -0.22
C ARG A 215 26.74 12.16 -0.55
N SER A 216 26.96 11.87 -1.83
CA SER A 216 28.25 11.35 -2.31
C SER A 216 29.37 12.39 -2.13
N THR A 217 29.05 13.68 -2.30
CA THR A 217 29.99 14.79 -2.14
C THR A 217 29.49 15.82 -1.13
N PRO A 218 29.75 15.62 0.19
CA PRO A 218 29.38 16.60 1.21
C PRO A 218 30.09 17.95 0.97
N LYS A 219 29.33 19.05 0.91
CA LYS A 219 29.87 20.40 0.61
C LYS A 219 30.86 20.93 1.66
N ASP A 220 30.78 20.41 2.88
CA ASP A 220 31.58 20.85 4.02
C ASP A 220 32.87 20.03 4.21
N VAL A 221 33.14 19.08 3.31
CA VAL A 221 34.34 18.24 3.33
C VAL A 221 35.24 18.65 2.17
N VAL A 222 36.53 18.90 2.47
CA VAL A 222 37.54 19.18 1.44
C VAL A 222 37.64 17.97 0.51
N GLU A 223 37.68 18.21 -0.80
CA GLU A 223 37.60 17.17 -1.85
C GLU A 223 38.59 16.00 -1.65
N GLU A 224 39.79 16.27 -1.15
CA GLU A 224 40.82 15.25 -0.85
C GLU A 224 40.42 14.28 0.28
N PHE A 225 39.48 14.67 1.14
CA PHE A 225 38.90 13.86 2.21
C PHE A 225 37.44 13.49 1.95
N ALA A 226 36.90 13.90 0.80
CA ALA A 226 35.55 13.55 0.41
C ALA A 226 35.47 12.05 0.06
N GLY A 227 34.28 11.49 0.23
CA GLY A 227 33.99 10.12 -0.18
C GLY A 227 34.03 9.94 -1.70
N PRO A 228 33.65 8.75 -2.19
CA PRO A 228 33.58 8.50 -3.63
C PRO A 228 32.62 9.47 -4.32
N THR A 229 33.02 9.96 -5.49
CA THR A 229 32.15 10.83 -6.30
C THR A 229 30.96 10.04 -6.86
N PRO A 230 29.86 10.71 -7.28
CA PRO A 230 28.76 10.05 -7.99
C PRO A 230 29.23 9.11 -9.11
N LYS A 231 30.21 9.55 -9.91
CA LYS A 231 30.77 8.74 -11.02
C LYS A 231 31.51 7.49 -10.53
N ASP A 232 32.23 7.56 -9.41
CA ASP A 232 32.90 6.39 -8.81
C ASP A 232 31.88 5.33 -8.34
N LEU A 233 30.66 5.78 -8.07
CA LEU A 233 29.53 5.01 -7.64
C LEU A 233 28.62 4.54 -8.80
N GLY A 234 28.97 4.89 -10.04
CA GLY A 234 28.20 4.51 -11.23
C GLY A 234 26.88 5.27 -11.38
N VAL A 235 26.75 6.43 -10.73
CA VAL A 235 25.58 7.32 -10.82
C VAL A 235 25.97 8.69 -11.39
N ASP A 236 25.06 9.32 -12.12
CA ASP A 236 25.26 10.66 -12.67
C ASP A 236 24.82 11.75 -11.68
N ASN A 237 23.91 11.41 -10.76
CA ASN A 237 23.34 12.31 -9.77
C ASN A 237 23.64 11.86 -8.33
N GLU A 238 23.61 12.79 -7.37
CA GLU A 238 23.65 12.47 -5.93
C GLU A 238 22.37 11.76 -5.45
N HIS A 239 21.29 11.86 -6.23
CA HIS A 239 19.99 11.25 -5.96
C HIS A 239 19.85 9.99 -6.81
N PHE A 240 19.51 8.87 -6.18
CA PHE A 240 19.42 7.58 -6.88
C PHE A 240 18.41 6.63 -6.24
N LEU A 241 17.96 5.68 -7.04
CA LEU A 241 17.22 4.49 -6.64
C LEU A 241 17.88 3.26 -7.28
N PHE A 242 18.38 2.35 -6.45
CA PHE A 242 18.78 1.00 -6.90
C PHE A 242 17.78 -0.02 -6.39
N LEU A 243 17.26 -0.87 -7.27
CA LEU A 243 16.48 -2.05 -6.94
C LEU A 243 17.33 -3.29 -7.23
N ASP A 244 17.52 -4.16 -6.25
CA ASP A 244 18.06 -5.50 -6.48
C ASP A 244 16.93 -6.51 -6.40
N GLU A 245 16.59 -7.08 -7.54
CA GLU A 245 15.54 -8.08 -7.61
C GLU A 245 15.98 -9.33 -6.85
N GLU A 246 17.18 -9.87 -7.04
CA GLU A 246 17.61 -11.11 -6.39
C GLU A 246 17.42 -11.09 -4.87
N THR A 247 17.84 -10.02 -4.19
CA THR A 247 17.74 -9.91 -2.72
C THR A 247 16.51 -9.16 -2.21
N ASN A 248 15.62 -8.69 -3.08
CA ASN A 248 14.43 -7.88 -2.74
C ASN A 248 14.79 -6.61 -1.94
N GLN A 249 15.83 -5.89 -2.38
CA GLN A 249 16.33 -4.71 -1.69
C GLN A 249 16.21 -3.45 -2.54
N VAL A 250 15.87 -2.33 -1.91
CA VAL A 250 15.89 -1.01 -2.54
C VAL A 250 16.81 -0.07 -1.77
N LEU A 251 17.68 0.65 -2.48
CA LEU A 251 18.51 1.73 -1.96
C LEU A 251 17.99 3.05 -2.51
N LEU A 252 17.51 3.93 -1.65
CA LEU A 252 16.99 5.25 -2.00
C LEU A 252 17.82 6.32 -1.29
N GLY A 253 18.70 6.99 -2.03
CA GLY A 253 19.62 8.00 -1.51
C GLY A 253 19.28 9.39 -2.03
N GLY A 254 19.35 10.40 -1.16
CA GLY A 254 19.14 11.79 -1.52
C GLY A 254 17.70 12.18 -1.90
N VAL A 255 16.75 11.24 -1.92
CA VAL A 255 15.35 11.48 -2.30
C VAL A 255 14.47 11.37 -1.07
N SER A 256 13.61 12.38 -0.83
CA SER A 256 12.65 12.39 0.28
C SER A 256 11.18 12.40 -0.16
N ASP A 257 10.93 12.34 -1.47
CA ASP A 257 9.58 12.32 -2.03
C ASP A 257 8.83 11.04 -1.58
N THR A 258 7.66 11.23 -0.98
CA THR A 258 6.87 10.13 -0.44
C THR A 258 6.20 9.24 -1.49
N LYS A 259 5.96 9.73 -2.72
CA LYS A 259 5.55 8.88 -3.84
C LYS A 259 6.67 7.92 -4.21
N VAL A 260 7.92 8.40 -4.27
CA VAL A 260 9.08 7.55 -4.56
C VAL A 260 9.31 6.53 -3.44
N ILE A 261 9.09 6.91 -2.18
CA ILE A 261 9.11 5.96 -1.04
C ILE A 261 8.02 4.89 -1.21
N LEU A 262 6.78 5.29 -1.53
CA LEU A 262 5.67 4.36 -1.76
C LEU A 262 5.98 3.39 -2.91
N GLU A 263 6.41 3.92 -4.06
CA GLU A 263 6.83 3.14 -5.24
C GLU A 263 7.96 2.16 -4.90
N SER A 264 8.94 2.58 -4.11
CA SER A 264 10.06 1.73 -3.66
C SER A 264 9.56 0.51 -2.87
N ILE A 265 8.61 0.71 -1.97
CA ILE A 265 8.03 -0.39 -1.17
C ILE A 265 7.15 -1.28 -2.05
N VAL A 266 6.37 -0.68 -2.97
CA VAL A 266 5.53 -1.40 -3.93
C VAL A 266 6.37 -2.30 -4.83
N ASN A 267 7.53 -1.83 -5.32
CA ASN A 267 8.44 -2.60 -6.15
C ASN A 267 8.87 -3.92 -5.50
N VAL A 268 9.25 -3.85 -4.23
CA VAL A 268 9.63 -5.03 -3.46
C VAL A 268 8.41 -5.94 -3.19
N THR A 269 7.30 -5.33 -2.80
CA THR A 269 6.07 -6.06 -2.44
C THR A 269 5.48 -6.82 -3.62
N GLY A 270 5.34 -6.18 -4.77
CA GLY A 270 4.65 -6.78 -5.91
C GLY A 270 5.41 -7.98 -6.48
N ARG A 271 6.75 -8.01 -6.37
CA ARG A 271 7.56 -9.20 -6.67
C ARG A 271 7.29 -10.35 -5.71
N LEU A 272 7.26 -10.09 -4.40
CA LEU A 272 6.93 -11.10 -3.39
C LEU A 272 5.52 -11.65 -3.57
N VAL A 273 4.55 -10.77 -3.86
CA VAL A 273 3.17 -11.14 -4.17
C VAL A 273 3.11 -11.98 -5.44
N SER A 274 3.87 -11.59 -6.46
CA SER A 274 3.93 -12.32 -7.72
C SER A 274 4.52 -13.73 -7.55
N GLN A 275 5.58 -13.89 -6.78
CA GLN A 275 6.15 -15.22 -6.47
C GLN A 275 5.17 -16.14 -5.73
N GLN A 276 4.14 -15.57 -5.09
CA GLN A 276 3.13 -16.30 -4.32
C GLN A 276 1.82 -16.52 -5.10
N GLY A 277 1.80 -16.22 -6.40
CA GLY A 277 0.62 -16.39 -7.26
C GLY A 277 -0.46 -15.32 -7.05
N GLY A 278 -0.12 -14.18 -6.45
CA GLY A 278 -1.00 -13.02 -6.34
C GLY A 278 -0.75 -11.96 -7.40
N VAL A 279 -1.63 -10.97 -7.44
CA VAL A 279 -1.55 -9.76 -8.26
C VAL A 279 -1.62 -8.55 -7.33
N LEU A 280 -0.62 -7.67 -7.40
CA LEU A 280 -0.70 -6.35 -6.77
C LEU A 280 -1.32 -5.38 -7.79
N LEU A 281 -2.31 -4.59 -7.37
CA LEU A 281 -3.07 -3.70 -8.27
C LEU A 281 -3.10 -2.28 -7.71
N PRO A 282 -2.77 -1.24 -8.50
CA PRO A 282 -3.04 0.13 -8.12
C PRO A 282 -4.56 0.35 -8.09
N SER A 283 -5.11 0.40 -6.88
CA SER A 283 -6.56 0.30 -6.67
C SER A 283 -6.98 0.79 -5.30
N ASP A 284 -8.25 1.18 -5.21
CA ASP A 284 -8.96 1.35 -3.95
C ASP A 284 -9.98 0.22 -3.78
N SER A 285 -10.26 -0.16 -2.55
CA SER A 285 -11.23 -1.19 -2.23
C SER A 285 -12.25 -0.68 -1.22
N TYR A 286 -13.52 -0.96 -1.50
CA TYR A 286 -14.65 -0.54 -0.70
C TYR A 286 -15.44 -1.76 -0.23
N ILE A 287 -15.85 -1.76 1.03
CA ILE A 287 -16.62 -2.83 1.64
C ILE A 287 -17.93 -2.26 2.17
N THR A 288 -19.02 -2.82 1.69
CA THR A 288 -20.37 -2.52 2.16
C THR A 288 -20.65 -3.19 3.50
N LYS A 289 -21.70 -2.78 4.21
CA LYS A 289 -22.07 -3.38 5.51
C LYS A 289 -22.41 -4.87 5.43
N ASP A 290 -22.89 -5.33 4.29
CA ASP A 290 -23.18 -6.72 3.94
C ASP A 290 -21.95 -7.51 3.48
N GLY A 291 -20.77 -6.88 3.43
CA GLY A 291 -19.51 -7.53 3.10
C GLY A 291 -19.26 -7.70 1.59
N LYS A 292 -20.08 -7.08 0.73
CA LYS A 292 -19.81 -6.99 -0.71
C LYS A 292 -18.59 -6.09 -0.95
N VAL A 293 -17.62 -6.63 -1.67
CA VAL A 293 -16.35 -5.95 -1.96
C VAL A 293 -16.38 -5.39 -3.37
N THR A 294 -16.09 -4.09 -3.50
CA THR A 294 -15.92 -3.41 -4.79
C THR A 294 -14.46 -2.94 -4.91
N LEU A 295 -13.76 -3.45 -5.91
CA LEU A 295 -12.37 -3.08 -6.23
C LEU A 295 -12.38 -2.06 -7.37
N VAL A 296 -11.73 -0.91 -7.18
CA VAL A 296 -11.63 0.16 -8.18
C VAL A 296 -10.17 0.30 -8.58
N ILE A 297 -9.82 -0.23 -9.76
CA ILE A 297 -8.48 -0.09 -10.35
C ILE A 297 -8.35 1.32 -10.93
N ASN A 298 -7.28 2.02 -10.54
CA ASN A 298 -7.02 3.41 -10.89
C ASN A 298 -5.54 3.61 -11.29
N SER A 299 -5.16 4.85 -11.58
CA SER A 299 -3.79 5.20 -12.00
C SER A 299 -2.76 5.26 -10.86
N GLY A 300 -3.05 4.65 -9.71
CA GLY A 300 -2.21 4.70 -8.49
C GLY A 300 -2.50 5.89 -7.57
N GLU A 301 -3.36 6.82 -7.98
CA GLU A 301 -3.86 7.90 -7.13
C GLU A 301 -5.22 7.48 -6.56
N SER A 302 -5.30 7.36 -5.23
CA SER A 302 -6.53 7.03 -4.53
C SER A 302 -7.65 8.03 -4.86
N LEU A 303 -8.80 7.49 -5.25
CA LEU A 303 -10.06 8.21 -5.40
C LEU A 303 -10.71 8.47 -4.04
N ALA A 304 -10.24 7.85 -2.96
CA ALA A 304 -10.75 8.15 -1.63
C ALA A 304 -10.45 9.61 -1.23
N GLN A 305 -11.38 10.19 -0.47
CA GLN A 305 -11.21 11.47 0.25
C GLN A 305 -11.47 11.22 1.74
N LEU A 306 -11.24 12.24 2.57
CA LEU A 306 -11.38 12.14 4.02
C LEU A 306 -12.83 11.90 4.51
N ASP A 307 -13.82 12.01 3.64
CA ASP A 307 -15.25 11.89 3.98
C ASP A 307 -15.79 10.49 3.63
N GLU A 308 -16.69 9.96 4.48
CA GLU A 308 -17.38 8.68 4.26
C GLU A 308 -18.18 8.67 2.94
N SER A 309 -18.20 7.54 2.24
CA SER A 309 -18.98 7.44 1.00
C SER A 309 -20.47 7.45 1.29
N LYS A 310 -21.25 8.10 0.41
CA LYS A 310 -22.70 8.30 0.59
C LYS A 310 -23.52 7.02 0.63
N ASP A 311 -22.98 5.92 0.12
CA ASP A 311 -23.61 4.60 0.10
C ASP A 311 -23.35 3.79 1.37
N GLY A 312 -22.59 4.34 2.34
CA GLY A 312 -22.23 3.66 3.58
C GLY A 312 -21.16 2.57 3.40
N SER A 313 -20.53 2.50 2.23
CA SER A 313 -19.34 1.68 2.02
C SER A 313 -18.15 2.26 2.78
N LEU A 314 -17.30 1.39 3.32
CA LEU A 314 -16.08 1.78 4.02
C LEU A 314 -14.88 1.55 3.11
N LEU A 315 -13.98 2.53 3.06
CA LEU A 315 -12.68 2.36 2.41
C LEU A 315 -11.86 1.33 3.18
N TYR A 316 -11.66 0.16 2.59
CA TYR A 316 -10.88 -0.92 3.18
C TYR A 316 -9.38 -0.73 2.93
N GLY A 317 -9.00 -0.51 1.67
CA GLY A 317 -7.64 -0.26 1.22
C GLY A 317 -7.61 0.85 0.17
N ALA A 318 -6.57 1.67 0.19
CA ALA A 318 -6.36 2.75 -0.78
C ALA A 318 -5.03 2.55 -1.52
N HIS A 319 -4.89 3.14 -2.71
CA HIS A 319 -3.70 3.13 -3.57
C HIS A 319 -3.32 1.78 -4.14
N HIS A 320 -3.19 0.73 -3.31
CA HIS A 320 -2.82 -0.61 -3.74
C HIS A 320 -3.56 -1.69 -2.94
N ASN A 321 -4.00 -2.73 -3.65
CA ASN A 321 -4.54 -3.95 -3.05
C ASN A 321 -3.87 -5.17 -3.69
N VAL A 322 -3.77 -6.25 -2.92
CA VAL A 322 -3.31 -7.56 -3.38
C VAL A 322 -4.49 -8.48 -3.54
N TRP A 323 -4.60 -9.13 -4.69
CA TRP A 323 -5.62 -10.14 -4.96
C TRP A 323 -4.97 -11.48 -5.29
N ASN A 324 -5.38 -12.52 -4.58
CA ASN A 324 -4.96 -13.90 -4.82
C ASN A 324 -6.13 -14.88 -4.59
N LYS A 325 -5.84 -16.19 -4.67
CA LYS A 325 -6.81 -17.27 -4.46
C LYS A 325 -7.52 -17.28 -3.09
N ASN A 326 -6.96 -16.62 -2.08
CA ASN A 326 -7.54 -16.56 -0.74
C ASN A 326 -8.49 -15.36 -0.55
N GLY A 327 -8.48 -14.39 -1.47
CA GLY A 327 -9.30 -13.18 -1.39
C GLY A 327 -8.51 -11.90 -1.65
N LEU A 328 -9.11 -10.76 -1.27
CA LEU A 328 -8.53 -9.43 -1.44
C LEU A 328 -7.89 -8.96 -0.13
N SER A 329 -6.70 -8.38 -0.20
CA SER A 329 -6.00 -7.79 0.93
C SER A 329 -5.59 -6.35 0.60
N ARG A 330 -5.71 -5.45 1.57
CA ARG A 330 -5.16 -4.09 1.41
C ARG A 330 -3.64 -4.10 1.55
N ALA A 331 -2.95 -3.34 0.70
CA ALA A 331 -1.51 -3.15 0.85
C ALA A 331 -1.18 -2.30 2.09
N TRP A 332 -2.00 -1.28 2.36
CA TRP A 332 -1.77 -0.27 3.38
C TRP A 332 -2.94 -0.18 4.36
N LYS A 333 -2.65 0.12 5.63
CA LYS A 333 -3.67 0.50 6.62
C LYS A 333 -4.09 1.97 6.51
N GLY A 334 -3.28 2.78 5.84
CA GLY A 334 -3.50 4.21 5.66
C GLY A 334 -3.69 4.60 4.21
N ALA A 335 -4.00 5.87 4.03
CA ALA A 335 -4.24 6.48 2.74
C ALA A 335 -3.66 7.88 2.68
N ARG A 336 -3.58 8.39 1.46
CA ARG A 336 -2.89 9.61 1.07
C ARG A 336 -3.86 10.43 0.25
N TYR A 337 -4.14 11.65 0.69
CA TYR A 337 -5.27 12.44 0.24
C TYR A 337 -4.83 13.82 -0.22
N ASN A 338 -5.27 14.25 -1.39
CA ASN A 338 -5.13 15.65 -1.81
C ASN A 338 -6.22 16.49 -1.13
N VAL A 339 -5.82 17.55 -0.43
CA VAL A 339 -6.73 18.49 0.25
C VAL A 339 -6.38 19.93 -0.07
N LYS A 340 -7.40 20.79 -0.20
CA LYS A 340 -7.21 22.22 -0.46
C LYS A 340 -6.89 23.02 0.80
N ASP A 341 -7.42 22.59 1.95
CA ASP A 341 -7.22 23.22 3.24
C ASP A 341 -7.00 22.18 4.36
N LEU A 342 -6.52 22.65 5.52
CA LEU A 342 -6.13 21.83 6.66
C LEU A 342 -7.17 21.88 7.80
N LYS A 343 -8.47 21.84 7.49
CA LYS A 343 -9.52 21.91 8.52
C LYS A 343 -9.67 20.64 9.36
N ASN A 344 -9.44 19.48 8.76
CA ASN A 344 -9.75 18.16 9.35
C ASN A 344 -8.51 17.34 9.70
N VAL A 345 -7.35 17.96 9.93
CA VAL A 345 -6.09 17.27 10.25
C VAL A 345 -6.06 16.73 11.68
N ARG A 346 -5.41 15.57 11.86
CA ARG A 346 -5.18 14.89 13.13
C ARG A 346 -3.73 15.02 13.54
N ASP A 347 -3.46 14.80 14.82
CA ASP A 347 -2.10 14.81 15.37
C ASP A 347 -1.22 13.72 14.68
N SER A 348 -1.78 12.57 14.32
CA SER A 348 -1.01 11.53 13.60
C SER A 348 -0.69 11.84 12.13
N ASP A 349 -1.17 12.94 11.56
CA ASP A 349 -1.08 13.17 10.13
C ASP A 349 0.33 13.59 9.70
N HIS A 350 0.72 13.11 8.53
CA HIS A 350 1.84 13.67 7.78
C HIS A 350 1.28 14.54 6.65
N ILE A 351 1.77 15.77 6.53
CA ILE A 351 1.27 16.78 5.60
C ILE A 351 2.40 17.22 4.68
N GLU A 352 2.16 17.19 3.38
CA GLU A 352 3.07 17.75 2.37
C GLU A 352 2.44 18.98 1.75
N LYS A 353 3.20 20.07 1.68
CA LYS A 353 2.80 21.25 0.91
C LYS A 353 3.10 21.03 -0.56
N THR A 354 2.12 21.34 -1.39
CA THR A 354 2.21 21.27 -2.85
C THR A 354 1.86 22.63 -3.46
N GLN A 355 2.06 22.81 -4.76
CA GLN A 355 1.66 24.05 -5.45
C GLN A 355 0.15 24.27 -5.42
N ASP A 356 -0.64 23.19 -5.41
CA ASP A 356 -2.10 23.21 -5.55
C ASP A 356 -2.87 23.00 -4.23
N GLY A 357 -2.16 22.94 -3.10
CA GLY A 357 -2.74 22.68 -1.78
C GLY A 357 -1.84 21.79 -0.92
N TYR A 358 -2.40 20.75 -0.33
CA TYR A 358 -1.70 19.85 0.57
C TYR A 358 -1.98 18.39 0.24
N VAL A 359 -1.03 17.52 0.55
CA VAL A 359 -1.25 16.07 0.60
C VAL A 359 -1.19 15.64 2.05
N VAL A 360 -2.18 14.87 2.50
CA VAL A 360 -2.27 14.36 3.87
C VAL A 360 -2.18 12.84 3.85
N THR A 361 -1.21 12.28 4.56
CA THR A 361 -1.08 10.84 4.79
C THR A 361 -1.57 10.49 6.20
N ARG A 362 -2.52 9.55 6.31
CA ARG A 362 -3.16 9.17 7.57
C ARG A 362 -3.50 7.68 7.60
N ALA A 363 -3.40 7.05 8.77
CA ALA A 363 -3.96 5.71 9.02
C ALA A 363 -5.51 5.73 9.02
N ASN A 364 -6.17 4.84 8.27
CA ASN A 364 -7.62 4.84 8.14
C ASN A 364 -8.31 4.32 9.41
N ASP A 365 -9.47 4.84 9.77
CA ASP A 365 -10.18 4.44 10.99
C ASP A 365 -10.66 2.98 10.98
N VAL A 366 -10.99 2.46 9.78
CA VAL A 366 -11.33 1.04 9.57
C VAL A 366 -10.18 0.11 9.99
N SER A 367 -8.94 0.62 10.04
CA SER A 367 -7.77 -0.11 10.53
C SER A 367 -7.59 -0.13 12.04
N GLN A 368 -8.29 0.73 12.80
CA GLN A 368 -8.13 0.86 14.25
C GLN A 368 -8.92 -0.17 15.05
N ASN A 369 -9.93 -0.80 14.44
CA ASN A 369 -10.48 -2.03 14.99
C ASN A 369 -9.58 -3.18 14.53
N ASP A 370 -8.83 -3.75 15.47
CA ASP A 370 -7.94 -4.94 15.35
C ASP A 370 -8.61 -6.21 14.74
N SER A 371 -9.85 -6.10 14.25
CA SER A 371 -10.75 -7.18 13.86
C SER A 371 -10.61 -7.69 12.43
N VAL A 372 -9.66 -7.19 11.62
CA VAL A 372 -9.36 -7.75 10.30
C VAL A 372 -7.95 -8.31 10.27
N LEU A 373 -7.60 -9.14 11.26
CA LEU A 373 -6.65 -10.21 11.04
C LEU A 373 -7.47 -11.42 10.57
N PRO A 374 -7.16 -11.98 9.38
CA PRO A 374 -5.86 -11.94 8.70
C PRO A 374 -5.78 -11.00 7.47
N ASN A 375 -6.03 -9.69 7.58
CA ASN A 375 -5.91 -8.65 6.53
C ASN A 375 -6.38 -9.09 5.12
N ILE A 376 -7.36 -9.99 5.06
CA ILE A 376 -7.92 -10.62 3.87
C ILE A 376 -9.43 -10.55 4.01
N VAL A 377 -10.10 -10.13 2.94
CA VAL A 377 -11.56 -10.10 2.80
C VAL A 377 -11.97 -10.93 1.60
N ASN A 378 -13.28 -11.11 1.44
CA ASN A 378 -13.86 -11.86 0.33
C ASN A 378 -13.37 -11.35 -1.04
N HIS A 379 -13.46 -12.21 -2.05
CA HIS A 379 -13.18 -11.82 -3.43
C HIS A 379 -14.08 -10.63 -3.85
N PRO A 380 -13.57 -9.69 -4.66
CA PRO A 380 -14.36 -8.60 -5.22
C PRO A 380 -15.58 -9.15 -5.95
N SER A 381 -16.77 -8.68 -5.56
CA SER A 381 -18.01 -8.95 -6.30
C SER A 381 -18.15 -8.03 -7.51
N ASN A 382 -17.55 -6.83 -7.41
CA ASN A 382 -17.47 -5.87 -8.49
C ASN A 382 -16.01 -5.44 -8.69
N VAL A 383 -15.58 -5.32 -9.94
CA VAL A 383 -14.30 -4.72 -10.32
C VAL A 383 -14.57 -3.58 -11.29
N VAL A 384 -14.01 -2.41 -10.99
CA VAL A 384 -14.27 -1.16 -11.71
C VAL A 384 -12.95 -0.61 -12.22
N PHE A 385 -12.88 -0.33 -13.51
CA PHE A 385 -11.74 0.31 -14.15
C PHE A 385 -11.99 1.82 -14.25
N ALA A 386 -11.17 2.63 -13.58
CA ALA A 386 -11.34 4.06 -13.50
C ALA A 386 -10.45 4.79 -14.53
N VAL A 387 -11.06 5.58 -15.41
CA VAL A 387 -10.35 6.34 -16.45
C VAL A 387 -10.70 7.83 -16.32
N ASN A 388 -9.69 8.69 -16.27
CA ASN A 388 -9.92 10.14 -16.27
C ASN A 388 -10.03 10.65 -17.71
N ASP A 389 -11.26 10.88 -18.20
CA ASP A 389 -11.51 11.37 -19.54
C ASP A 389 -12.32 12.68 -19.55
N PRO A 390 -11.65 13.84 -19.60
CA PRO A 390 -12.31 15.15 -19.68
C PRO A 390 -13.13 15.38 -20.97
N ASN A 391 -12.93 14.56 -22.01
CA ASN A 391 -13.67 14.65 -23.28
C ASN A 391 -14.92 13.77 -23.31
N PHE A 392 -15.13 12.93 -22.29
CA PHE A 392 -16.31 12.07 -22.15
C PHE A 392 -16.53 11.13 -23.35
N VAL A 393 -15.45 10.58 -23.90
CA VAL A 393 -15.44 9.41 -24.79
C VAL A 393 -15.75 8.16 -23.97
N VAL A 394 -15.11 8.02 -22.81
CA VAL A 394 -15.44 7.04 -21.78
C VAL A 394 -16.76 7.46 -21.10
N PRO A 395 -17.77 6.58 -21.07
CA PRO A 395 -19.05 6.87 -20.44
C PRO A 395 -18.92 7.00 -18.91
N SER A 396 -19.90 7.61 -18.26
CA SER A 396 -19.92 7.72 -16.79
C SER A 396 -19.94 6.34 -16.12
N LEU A 397 -20.64 5.38 -16.72
CA LEU A 397 -20.69 3.99 -16.28
C LEU A 397 -20.96 3.08 -17.48
N ALA A 398 -20.17 2.03 -17.64
CA ALA A 398 -20.41 0.97 -18.61
C ALA A 398 -19.98 -0.39 -18.07
N GLN A 399 -20.55 -1.46 -18.62
CA GLN A 399 -20.22 -2.85 -18.29
C GLN A 399 -19.17 -3.39 -19.27
N LEU A 400 -18.31 -4.27 -18.76
CA LEU A 400 -17.25 -4.94 -19.51
C LEU A 400 -17.45 -6.46 -19.48
N SER A 401 -17.06 -7.13 -20.57
CA SER A 401 -16.71 -8.56 -20.51
C SER A 401 -15.30 -8.75 -19.93
N VAL A 402 -14.94 -9.99 -19.57
CA VAL A 402 -13.59 -10.32 -19.10
C VAL A 402 -12.53 -9.91 -20.13
N ASP A 403 -12.76 -10.20 -21.41
CA ASP A 403 -11.83 -9.88 -22.50
C ASP A 403 -11.67 -8.37 -22.67
N GLN A 404 -12.77 -7.62 -22.63
CA GLN A 404 -12.74 -6.16 -22.71
C GLN A 404 -11.95 -5.57 -21.54
N PHE A 405 -12.17 -6.09 -20.33
CA PHE A 405 -11.48 -5.64 -19.13
C PHE A 405 -9.97 -5.90 -19.20
N VAL A 406 -9.56 -7.13 -19.52
CA VAL A 406 -8.14 -7.51 -19.62
C VAL A 406 -7.44 -6.72 -20.72
N ASN A 407 -8.10 -6.46 -21.84
CA ASN A 407 -7.53 -5.62 -22.91
C ASN A 407 -7.31 -4.18 -22.47
N LEU A 408 -8.24 -3.58 -21.73
CA LEU A 408 -8.08 -2.22 -21.19
C LEU A 408 -6.98 -2.16 -20.13
N PHE A 409 -6.91 -3.17 -19.25
CA PHE A 409 -5.87 -3.32 -18.24
C PHE A 409 -4.48 -3.41 -18.90
N ASN A 410 -4.33 -4.30 -19.88
CA ASN A 410 -3.10 -4.50 -20.65
C ASN A 410 -2.70 -3.27 -21.45
N ALA A 411 -3.65 -2.52 -22.00
CA ALA A 411 -3.35 -1.26 -22.63
C ALA A 411 -2.87 -0.21 -21.60
N GLY A 412 -3.29 -0.33 -20.34
CA GLY A 412 -2.93 0.58 -19.24
C GLY A 412 -3.66 1.91 -19.33
N LEU A 413 -4.85 1.96 -19.92
CA LEU A 413 -5.56 3.23 -20.15
C LEU A 413 -5.90 3.90 -18.81
N VAL A 414 -5.31 5.06 -18.53
CA VAL A 414 -5.55 5.80 -17.27
C VAL A 414 -6.23 7.13 -17.47
N SER A 415 -5.95 7.80 -18.58
CA SER A 415 -6.64 9.04 -18.93
C SER A 415 -6.64 9.28 -20.42
N THR A 416 -7.52 10.15 -20.87
CA THR A 416 -7.52 10.68 -22.23
C THR A 416 -7.39 12.20 -22.18
N SER A 417 -6.85 12.79 -23.24
CA SER A 417 -6.73 14.24 -23.40
C SER A 417 -7.28 14.66 -24.77
N LYS A 418 -7.37 15.97 -25.03
CA LYS A 418 -7.88 16.50 -26.31
C LYS A 418 -7.11 16.02 -27.55
N LYS A 419 -5.87 15.55 -27.40
CA LYS A 419 -5.03 15.10 -28.50
C LYS A 419 -4.55 13.65 -28.35
N ASP A 420 -4.37 13.15 -27.13
CA ASP A 420 -3.75 11.84 -26.88
C ASP A 420 -4.38 11.08 -25.71
N ALA A 421 -4.37 9.75 -25.76
CA ALA A 421 -4.63 8.88 -24.61
C ALA A 421 -3.33 8.67 -23.82
N LYS A 422 -3.40 8.73 -22.49
CA LYS A 422 -2.29 8.37 -21.61
C LYS A 422 -2.48 6.96 -21.09
N PHE A 423 -1.42 6.18 -21.24
CA PHE A 423 -1.34 4.81 -20.79
C PHE A 423 -0.31 4.74 -19.66
N SER A 424 -0.66 4.11 -18.55
CA SER A 424 0.22 3.93 -17.41
C SER A 424 1.05 2.67 -17.61
N GLU A 425 2.37 2.85 -17.62
CA GLU A 425 3.32 1.76 -17.56
C GLU A 425 3.16 0.94 -16.27
N SER A 426 2.67 1.52 -15.16
CA SER A 426 2.41 0.73 -13.95
C SER A 426 1.30 -0.31 -14.09
N LEU A 427 0.36 -0.13 -15.04
CA LEU A 427 -0.73 -1.07 -15.34
C LEU A 427 -0.39 -1.97 -16.53
N ALA A 428 0.39 -1.47 -17.49
CA ALA A 428 0.66 -2.10 -18.78
C ALA A 428 2.10 -2.59 -18.98
N SER A 429 3.00 -2.45 -17.99
CA SER A 429 4.45 -2.52 -18.23
C SER A 429 4.90 -3.84 -18.88
N SER A 430 5.51 -3.67 -20.05
CA SER A 430 6.57 -4.53 -20.58
C SER A 430 7.94 -4.18 -19.98
N ASP A 431 8.06 -3.08 -19.22
CA ASP A 431 9.35 -2.59 -18.74
C ASP A 431 9.88 -3.31 -17.49
N ASN A 432 11.19 -3.56 -17.49
CA ASN A 432 12.03 -4.23 -16.48
C ASN A 432 12.01 -3.62 -15.06
N PHE A 433 11.13 -2.65 -14.78
CA PHE A 433 11.04 -1.94 -13.50
C PHE A 433 9.64 -2.03 -12.85
N SER A 434 8.65 -2.69 -13.46
CA SER A 434 7.35 -2.71 -12.80
C SER A 434 7.39 -3.55 -11.53
N ALA A 435 6.99 -2.92 -10.42
CA ALA A 435 6.61 -3.61 -9.18
C ALA A 435 5.71 -4.83 -9.42
N PHE A 436 4.96 -4.76 -10.52
CA PHE A 436 3.92 -5.70 -10.89
C PHE A 436 4.48 -6.88 -11.68
N GLY A 437 5.74 -6.89 -12.10
CA GLY A 437 6.32 -7.96 -12.93
C GLY A 437 5.75 -7.99 -14.34
N HIS A 438 6.10 -9.01 -15.12
CA HIS A 438 5.74 -9.10 -16.55
C HIS A 438 4.23 -8.94 -16.78
N SER A 439 3.82 -7.91 -17.55
CA SER A 439 2.40 -7.59 -17.84
C SER A 439 1.60 -8.82 -18.29
N GLY A 440 2.14 -9.62 -19.21
CA GLY A 440 1.49 -10.85 -19.66
C GLY A 440 1.16 -11.86 -18.53
N VAL A 441 2.05 -12.01 -17.54
CA VAL A 441 1.83 -12.89 -16.39
C VAL A 441 0.73 -12.32 -15.50
N GLN A 442 0.79 -11.02 -15.20
CA GLN A 442 -0.24 -10.36 -14.40
C GLN A 442 -1.61 -10.40 -15.06
N ALA A 443 -1.67 -10.18 -16.37
CA ALA A 443 -2.90 -10.25 -17.14
C ALA A 443 -3.55 -11.64 -17.08
N LYS A 444 -2.74 -12.70 -17.23
CA LYS A 444 -3.20 -14.09 -17.15
C LYS A 444 -3.75 -14.43 -15.76
N ARG A 445 -3.07 -13.99 -14.71
CA ARG A 445 -3.50 -14.19 -13.32
C ARG A 445 -4.76 -13.40 -12.99
N LEU A 446 -4.79 -12.13 -13.38
CA LEU A 446 -5.96 -11.28 -13.21
C LEU A 446 -7.17 -11.88 -13.92
N ARG A 447 -7.01 -12.36 -15.17
CA ARG A 447 -8.07 -13.08 -15.89
C ARG A 447 -8.60 -14.27 -15.10
N SER A 448 -7.70 -15.12 -14.60
CA SER A 448 -8.07 -16.31 -13.81
C SER A 448 -8.87 -15.90 -12.57
N LEU A 449 -8.41 -14.89 -11.83
CA LEU A 449 -9.10 -14.36 -10.64
C LEU A 449 -10.48 -13.77 -10.96
N LEU A 450 -10.61 -13.07 -12.09
CA LEU A 450 -11.89 -12.50 -12.56
C LEU A 450 -12.90 -13.61 -12.92
N GLU A 451 -12.43 -14.67 -13.59
CA GLU A 451 -13.26 -15.81 -14.00
C GLU A 451 -13.69 -16.65 -12.79
N GLU A 452 -12.79 -16.90 -11.84
CA GLU A 452 -13.05 -17.65 -10.60
C GLU A 452 -14.02 -16.91 -9.68
N SER A 453 -13.84 -15.60 -9.49
CA SER A 453 -14.70 -14.81 -8.60
C SER A 453 -16.06 -14.49 -9.20
N LYS A 454 -16.21 -14.62 -10.53
CA LYS A 454 -17.40 -14.20 -11.28
C LYS A 454 -17.75 -12.73 -11.00
N ALA A 455 -16.73 -11.90 -10.80
CA ALA A 455 -16.90 -10.48 -10.52
C ALA A 455 -17.59 -9.78 -11.70
N LYS A 456 -18.46 -8.82 -11.38
CA LYS A 456 -19.05 -7.94 -12.39
C LYS A 456 -18.07 -6.82 -12.72
N LEU A 457 -17.89 -6.56 -14.01
CA LEU A 457 -16.83 -5.70 -14.51
C LEU A 457 -17.42 -4.42 -15.08
N TYR A 458 -16.85 -3.28 -14.67
CA TYR A 458 -17.33 -1.97 -15.05
C TYR A 458 -16.18 -1.04 -15.44
N VAL A 459 -16.49 0.01 -16.21
CA VAL A 459 -15.61 1.16 -16.43
C VAL A 459 -16.35 2.43 -16.03
N ILE A 460 -15.65 3.36 -15.37
CA ILE A 460 -16.18 4.66 -14.96
C ILE A 460 -15.26 5.80 -15.41
N ASN A 461 -15.87 6.94 -15.73
CA ASN A 461 -15.13 8.15 -16.05
C ASN A 461 -14.96 9.06 -14.81
N THR A 462 -13.73 9.19 -14.33
CA THR A 462 -13.37 9.97 -13.14
C THR A 462 -13.23 11.47 -13.38
N ALA A 463 -13.33 11.94 -14.63
CA ALA A 463 -13.38 13.38 -14.93
C ALA A 463 -14.71 14.04 -14.51
N SER A 464 -15.73 13.22 -14.21
CA SER A 464 -17.05 13.69 -13.75
C SER A 464 -16.96 14.28 -12.34
N GLU A 465 -17.98 15.05 -11.96
CA GLU A 465 -18.09 15.55 -10.58
C GLU A 465 -18.09 14.39 -9.57
N ARG A 466 -17.54 14.61 -8.38
CA ARG A 466 -17.45 13.56 -7.35
C ARG A 466 -18.79 12.92 -7.03
N LYS A 467 -19.86 13.72 -7.00
CA LYS A 467 -21.22 13.24 -6.77
C LYS A 467 -21.65 12.21 -7.82
N ASP A 468 -21.25 12.40 -9.07
CA ASP A 468 -21.58 11.49 -10.16
C ASP A 468 -20.80 10.16 -10.02
N LEU A 469 -19.54 10.23 -9.54
CA LEU A 469 -18.73 9.03 -9.23
C LEU A 469 -19.35 8.23 -8.06
N ASP A 470 -19.71 8.90 -6.97
CA ASP A 470 -20.35 8.25 -5.81
C ASP A 470 -21.68 7.59 -6.21
N ASN A 471 -22.48 8.25 -7.05
CA ASN A 471 -23.72 7.68 -7.58
C ASN A 471 -23.46 6.44 -8.45
N ALA A 472 -22.40 6.45 -9.27
CA ALA A 472 -22.03 5.31 -10.10
C ALA A 472 -21.63 4.10 -9.23
N LEU A 473 -20.77 4.30 -8.22
CA LEU A 473 -20.38 3.27 -7.27
C LEU A 473 -21.59 2.74 -6.47
N GLN A 474 -22.48 3.63 -6.04
CA GLN A 474 -23.73 3.25 -5.38
C GLN A 474 -24.64 2.40 -6.28
N SER A 475 -24.70 2.72 -7.57
CA SER A 475 -25.51 1.97 -8.55
C SER A 475 -24.92 0.58 -8.83
N ILE A 476 -23.59 0.46 -8.86
CA ILE A 476 -22.87 -0.82 -8.98
C ILE A 476 -23.15 -1.71 -7.74
N ASN A 477 -23.21 -1.12 -6.56
CA ASN A 477 -23.55 -1.86 -5.35
C ASN A 477 -25.05 -2.26 -5.32
N ASN A 478 -25.95 -1.38 -5.77
CA ASN A 478 -27.41 -1.54 -5.78
C ASN A 478 -27.99 -1.89 -7.17
N GLU A 479 -27.50 -2.96 -7.79
CA GLU A 479 -27.71 -3.38 -9.18
C GLU A 479 -29.16 -3.30 -9.73
N SER A 480 -30.17 -3.37 -8.88
CA SER A 480 -31.61 -3.29 -9.20
C SER A 480 -32.04 -2.08 -10.06
N LYS A 481 -31.17 -1.09 -10.26
CA LYS A 481 -31.48 0.17 -10.97
C LYS A 481 -30.70 0.38 -12.27
N LEU A 482 -29.94 -0.60 -12.76
CA LEU A 482 -29.13 -0.48 -13.97
C LEU A 482 -29.82 -1.16 -15.17
N THR A 483 -29.92 -0.43 -16.28
CA THR A 483 -30.39 -0.92 -17.59
C THR A 483 -29.26 -0.87 -18.61
N GLN A 484 -29.23 -1.85 -19.51
CA GLN A 484 -28.25 -1.89 -20.60
C GLN A 484 -28.64 -0.91 -21.71
N GLY A 485 -27.67 -0.10 -22.13
CA GLY A 485 -27.74 0.78 -23.29
C GLY A 485 -26.99 0.19 -24.49
N ASP A 486 -26.33 1.06 -25.25
CA ASP A 486 -25.65 0.67 -26.49
C ASP A 486 -24.40 -0.18 -26.21
N ALA A 487 -24.32 -1.34 -26.86
CA ALA A 487 -23.17 -2.23 -26.81
C ALA A 487 -22.12 -1.82 -27.86
N GLY A 488 -20.89 -1.59 -27.41
CA GLY A 488 -19.74 -1.24 -28.24
C GLY A 488 -18.61 -2.27 -28.15
N LYS A 489 -17.51 -2.03 -28.89
CA LYS A 489 -16.36 -2.93 -28.93
C LYS A 489 -15.57 -2.93 -27.61
N LEU A 490 -15.43 -1.76 -26.97
CA LEU A 490 -14.72 -1.63 -25.69
C LEU A 490 -15.60 -1.92 -24.47
N TRP A 491 -16.90 -1.60 -24.52
CA TRP A 491 -17.81 -1.71 -23.38
C TRP A 491 -19.28 -1.62 -23.81
N THR A 492 -20.19 -1.95 -22.90
CA THR A 492 -21.65 -1.75 -23.04
C THR A 492 -22.11 -0.64 -22.10
N GLU A 493 -22.61 0.48 -22.65
CA GLU A 493 -23.03 1.62 -21.82
C GLU A 493 -24.18 1.23 -20.89
N LEU A 494 -24.16 1.71 -19.65
CA LEU A 494 -25.23 1.49 -18.68
C LEU A 494 -25.98 2.79 -18.39
N GLN A 495 -27.28 2.67 -18.14
CA GLN A 495 -28.15 3.77 -17.72
C GLN A 495 -28.81 3.41 -16.40
N GLY A 496 -29.04 4.40 -15.55
CA GLY A 496 -29.64 4.19 -14.23
C GLY A 496 -29.92 5.49 -13.50
N GLU A 497 -30.65 5.39 -12.39
CA GLU A 497 -30.97 6.54 -11.55
C GLU A 497 -29.70 7.17 -10.99
N GLY A 498 -29.41 8.42 -11.34
CA GLY A 498 -28.20 9.14 -10.90
C GLY A 498 -26.96 8.96 -11.80
N VAL A 499 -27.01 8.07 -12.80
CA VAL A 499 -26.00 7.97 -13.86
C VAL A 499 -26.37 8.95 -14.97
N LYS A 500 -25.66 10.08 -15.06
CA LYS A 500 -25.93 11.07 -16.10
C LYS A 500 -25.70 10.47 -17.48
N LYS A 501 -26.71 10.56 -18.35
CA LYS A 501 -26.57 10.30 -19.79
C LYS A 501 -25.72 11.41 -20.39
N GLN A 502 -24.39 11.27 -20.36
CA GLN A 502 -23.47 12.30 -20.81
C GLN A 502 -23.44 12.34 -22.34
N GLN A 503 -24.28 13.21 -22.92
CA GLN A 503 -24.26 13.53 -24.33
C GLN A 503 -23.06 14.44 -24.61
N SER A 504 -22.10 13.96 -25.39
CA SER A 504 -21.14 14.83 -26.07
C SER A 504 -21.93 15.91 -26.84
N LYS A 505 -21.49 17.18 -26.77
CA LYS A 505 -22.07 18.28 -27.56
C LYS A 505 -22.06 18.00 -29.08
N ASN A 506 -21.27 17.03 -29.54
CA ASN A 506 -21.22 16.56 -30.92
C ASN A 506 -21.04 15.02 -30.96
N GLN A 507 -22.10 14.31 -31.34
CA GLN A 507 -22.15 12.84 -31.34
C GLN A 507 -21.19 12.22 -32.37
N GLU A 508 -21.07 12.79 -33.57
CA GLU A 508 -20.14 12.33 -34.61
C GLU A 508 -18.68 12.43 -34.16
N LYS A 509 -18.34 13.50 -33.45
CA LYS A 509 -17.00 13.70 -32.88
C LYS A 509 -16.69 12.66 -31.80
N ARG A 510 -17.67 12.28 -30.98
CA ARG A 510 -17.50 11.21 -29.97
C ARG A 510 -17.30 9.87 -30.65
N THR A 511 -18.10 9.52 -31.65
CA THR A 511 -17.96 8.25 -32.39
C THR A 511 -16.58 8.13 -33.05
N SER A 512 -16.10 9.22 -33.65
CA SER A 512 -14.75 9.27 -34.25
C SER A 512 -13.64 9.10 -33.21
N ALA A 513 -13.78 9.74 -32.04
CA ALA A 513 -12.83 9.60 -30.94
C ALA A 513 -12.84 8.19 -30.31
N LEU A 514 -14.02 7.57 -30.21
CA LEU A 514 -14.16 6.20 -29.72
C LEU A 514 -13.45 5.20 -30.65
N LYS A 515 -13.63 5.35 -31.97
CA LYS A 515 -12.94 4.51 -32.95
C LYS A 515 -11.41 4.66 -32.88
N SER A 516 -10.93 5.90 -32.73
CA SER A 516 -9.50 6.15 -32.52
C SER A 516 -8.97 5.49 -31.23
N LEU A 517 -9.74 5.56 -30.15
CA LEU A 517 -9.39 4.91 -28.89
C LEU A 517 -9.36 3.37 -29.02
N GLU A 518 -10.32 2.78 -29.74
CA GLU A 518 -10.34 1.35 -30.06
C GLU A 518 -9.08 0.89 -30.79
N ASP A 519 -8.65 1.66 -31.79
CA ASP A 519 -7.45 1.35 -32.57
C ASP A 519 -6.17 1.48 -31.72
N LEU A 520 -6.09 2.51 -30.86
CA LEU A 520 -4.96 2.71 -29.95
C LEU A 520 -4.84 1.59 -28.91
N VAL A 521 -5.95 1.20 -28.28
CA VAL A 521 -5.98 0.08 -27.32
C VAL A 521 -5.55 -1.22 -28.02
N SER A 522 -6.09 -1.50 -29.21
CA SER A 522 -5.74 -2.69 -29.98
C SER A 522 -4.26 -2.73 -30.34
N LYS A 523 -3.69 -1.59 -30.77
CA LYS A 523 -2.26 -1.47 -31.10
C LYS A 523 -1.36 -1.68 -29.88
N LYS A 524 -1.73 -1.14 -28.73
CA LYS A 524 -0.98 -1.31 -27.47
C LYS A 524 -0.99 -2.77 -27.01
N VAL A 525 -2.15 -3.41 -27.01
CA VAL A 525 -2.27 -4.84 -26.64
C VAL A 525 -1.46 -5.72 -27.60
N ALA A 526 -1.48 -5.44 -28.91
CA ALA A 526 -0.71 -6.19 -29.90
C ALA A 526 0.82 -6.00 -29.78
N ALA A 527 1.27 -4.93 -29.12
CA ALA A 527 2.69 -4.65 -28.89
C ALA A 527 3.24 -5.29 -27.62
N LEU A 528 2.41 -5.94 -26.80
CA LEU A 528 2.85 -6.63 -25.60
C LEU A 528 3.55 -7.94 -25.94
N GLU A 529 4.65 -8.21 -25.25
CA GLU A 529 5.35 -9.49 -25.36
C GLU A 529 4.49 -10.63 -24.79
N PRO A 530 4.55 -11.83 -25.40
CA PRO A 530 3.85 -12.99 -24.88
C PRO A 530 4.33 -13.32 -23.47
N ALA A 531 3.40 -13.71 -22.59
CA ALA A 531 3.74 -14.08 -21.23
C ALA A 531 4.76 -15.24 -21.24
N PRO A 532 5.89 -15.14 -20.52
CA PRO A 532 6.78 -16.27 -20.33
C PRO A 532 6.04 -17.41 -19.62
N GLU A 533 6.43 -18.65 -19.90
CA GLU A 533 5.90 -19.80 -19.16
C GLU A 533 6.34 -19.69 -17.70
N GLU A 534 5.37 -19.65 -16.78
CA GLU A 534 5.68 -19.69 -15.35
C GLU A 534 6.34 -21.04 -15.04
N PRO A 535 7.46 -21.06 -14.28
CA PRO A 535 7.98 -22.31 -13.78
C PRO A 535 6.88 -22.95 -12.92
N VAL A 536 6.54 -24.20 -13.24
CA VAL A 536 5.61 -25.00 -12.44
C VAL A 536 6.18 -25.02 -11.02
N SER A 537 5.48 -24.38 -10.09
CA SER A 537 5.80 -24.54 -8.68
C SER A 537 5.57 -26.00 -8.33
N GLU A 538 6.65 -26.77 -8.19
CA GLU A 538 6.60 -28.01 -7.45
C GLU A 538 6.03 -27.65 -6.07
N GLU A 539 4.90 -28.26 -5.72
CA GLU A 539 4.39 -28.20 -4.35
C GLU A 539 5.57 -28.48 -3.45
N SER A 540 5.95 -27.50 -2.64
CA SER A 540 7.05 -27.64 -1.70
C SER A 540 6.71 -28.78 -0.76
N GLY A 541 7.20 -29.98 -1.08
CA GLY A 541 7.26 -31.09 -0.16
C GLY A 541 7.95 -30.59 1.09
N GLU A 542 7.28 -30.70 2.23
CA GLU A 542 7.88 -30.44 3.52
C GLU A 542 9.24 -31.15 3.56
N PRO A 543 10.34 -30.44 3.90
CA PRO A 543 11.60 -31.12 4.11
C PRO A 543 11.41 -32.02 5.34
N GLN A 544 11.30 -33.33 5.10
CA GLN A 544 11.50 -34.31 6.17
C GLN A 544 12.94 -34.17 6.63
N ILE A 545 13.13 -33.43 7.71
CA ILE A 545 14.37 -33.41 8.47
C ILE A 545 14.47 -34.78 9.12
N ASP A 546 15.24 -35.68 8.49
CA ASP A 546 15.62 -36.95 9.08
C ASP A 546 16.63 -36.66 10.20
N ILE A 547 16.14 -36.63 11.45
CA ILE A 547 16.97 -36.46 12.65
C ILE A 547 17.69 -37.79 12.94
N LYS A 548 18.61 -38.19 12.07
CA LYS A 548 19.66 -39.17 12.34
C LYS A 548 20.86 -38.90 11.46
N GLN A 549 21.72 -37.98 11.90
CA GLN A 549 23.18 -37.89 11.72
C GLN A 549 23.62 -36.43 11.53
N ALA A 550 23.90 -35.76 12.64
CA ALA A 550 24.94 -34.73 12.79
C ALA A 550 25.22 -34.56 14.30
#